data_AF-A0A1V4V7Z2-F1
#
_entry.id   AF-A0A1V4V7Z2-F1
#
_cell.length_a   1.000
_cell.length_b   1.000
_cell.length_c   1.000
_cell.angle_alpha   90.00
_cell.angle_beta   90.00
_cell.angle_gamma   90.00
#
_symmetry.space_group_name_H-M   'P 1'
#
loop_
_entity.id
_entity.type
_entity.pdbx_description
1 polymer ?
#
loop_
_entity_poly.entity_id
_entity_poly.type
_entity_poly.pdbx_seq_one_letter_code
_entity_poly.pdbx_strand_id
1 'polypeptide(L)'
;MTRYCEINGLDCGDVIEENGVSTEGGDLQAEMVSYPGRRWGMYLNRGRPPRVWKFRARFPTRVAMEEWIAEIRNAPAGSECFPFESSRGFYIAQADARVLKAECVSDPSTGDDVWLYRAEARIVAQEPWLLGPDKGLAIETAESLPWGLLDILTNEGYEPAGLDYLMASGNFSSPNYATDLTFSIVPDDDHTPTDRSIELCDKLMRRDQFEVDRFGFIEHEYETNFPMSYSQFQNDLHGSSFVNYGTGGSIAENAFVMAASAKLIMPFYGPLPICEPNPVFELDITSLTGTPDIKVAFETNLSDLAAIDHDALVVGENVIKIPDCIAEDFVAIGVTTGAGEGLTISRVRGAVSRYIPASQMPLTDPDETFHLQVNAGGSAALLGLICTYRDIYPI
;
A
#
# COMPACT_ATOMS: atom_id res chain seq x y z
N MET A 1 0.11 13.23 -21.12
CA MET A 1 -0.15 12.07 -20.24
C MET A 1 -1.09 11.16 -20.97
N THR A 2 -0.70 9.90 -21.20
CA THR A 2 -1.59 8.87 -21.74
C THR A 2 -2.70 8.64 -20.72
N ARG A 3 -3.97 8.68 -21.15
CA ARG A 3 -5.10 8.36 -20.26
C ARG A 3 -5.02 6.87 -19.96
N TYR A 4 -4.88 6.49 -18.69
CA TYR A 4 -4.92 5.08 -18.30
C TYR A 4 -6.37 4.70 -18.07
N CYS A 5 -6.85 3.64 -18.73
CA CYS A 5 -8.17 3.10 -18.50
C CYS A 5 -8.04 1.59 -18.60
N GLU A 6 -8.38 0.86 -17.55
CA GLU A 6 -8.29 -0.60 -17.55
C GLU A 6 -9.60 -1.21 -17.05
N ILE A 7 -10.07 -2.26 -17.73
CA ILE A 7 -11.28 -2.99 -17.35
C ILE A 7 -10.92 -4.47 -17.33
N ASN A 8 -10.87 -5.09 -16.15
CA ASN A 8 -10.51 -6.50 -15.97
C ASN A 8 -9.18 -6.88 -16.68
N GLY A 9 -8.11 -6.11 -16.45
CA GLY A 9 -6.80 -6.36 -17.09
C GLY A 9 -6.71 -5.92 -18.56
N LEU A 10 -7.80 -5.47 -19.18
CA LEU A 10 -7.79 -4.96 -20.55
C LEU A 10 -7.48 -3.46 -20.56
N ASP A 11 -6.32 -3.09 -21.09
CA ASP A 11 -6.00 -1.68 -21.37
C ASP A 11 -6.93 -1.15 -22.47
N CYS A 12 -7.67 -0.10 -22.11
CA CYS A 12 -8.64 0.60 -22.94
C CYS A 12 -8.24 2.06 -23.19
N GLY A 13 -7.06 2.50 -22.72
CA GLY A 13 -6.65 3.91 -22.74
C GLY A 13 -6.58 4.52 -24.14
N ASP A 14 -6.35 3.70 -25.16
CA ASP A 14 -6.20 4.07 -26.57
C ASP A 14 -7.53 4.11 -27.35
N VAL A 15 -8.55 3.36 -26.91
CA VAL A 15 -9.85 3.26 -27.59
C VAL A 15 -10.93 4.14 -26.99
N ILE A 16 -10.79 4.57 -25.73
CA ILE A 16 -11.78 5.42 -25.05
C ILE A 16 -11.79 6.84 -25.62
N GLU A 17 -12.99 7.35 -25.90
CA GLU A 17 -13.19 8.69 -26.45
C GLU A 17 -12.74 9.79 -25.48
N GLU A 18 -12.37 10.95 -26.03
CA GLU A 18 -12.18 12.15 -25.23
C GLU A 18 -13.51 12.59 -24.58
N ASN A 19 -13.54 12.60 -23.24
CA ASN A 19 -14.75 12.70 -22.42
C ASN A 19 -15.73 11.53 -22.61
N GLY A 20 -15.22 10.35 -22.98
CA GLY A 20 -15.99 9.12 -23.18
C GLY A 20 -16.43 8.43 -21.89
N VAL A 21 -15.96 8.89 -20.73
CA VAL A 21 -16.28 8.31 -19.42
C VAL A 21 -17.32 9.17 -18.71
N SER A 22 -18.40 8.55 -18.23
CA SER A 22 -19.45 9.23 -17.46
C SER A 22 -20.07 8.29 -16.42
N THR A 23 -20.78 8.84 -15.43
CA THR A 23 -21.41 8.08 -14.34
C THR A 23 -22.91 8.36 -14.24
N GLU A 24 -23.66 7.37 -13.75
CA GLU A 24 -25.06 7.53 -13.33
C GLU A 24 -25.35 6.68 -12.08
N GLY A 25 -26.31 7.10 -11.25
CA GLY A 25 -26.68 6.36 -10.03
C GLY A 25 -25.70 6.51 -8.87
N GLY A 26 -25.96 5.77 -7.79
CA GLY A 26 -25.29 5.94 -6.49
C GLY A 26 -25.94 7.00 -5.58
N ASP A 27 -26.88 7.80 -6.10
CA ASP A 27 -27.55 8.88 -5.37
C ASP A 27 -28.54 8.37 -4.32
N LEU A 28 -28.64 9.06 -3.18
CA LEU A 28 -29.61 8.75 -2.13
C LEU A 28 -31.06 8.87 -2.65
N GLN A 29 -31.83 7.78 -2.58
CA GLN A 29 -33.26 7.83 -2.87
C GLN A 29 -34.01 8.22 -1.60
N ALA A 30 -34.29 9.53 -1.46
CA ALA A 30 -35.13 10.05 -0.38
C ALA A 30 -36.51 10.44 -0.92
N GLU A 31 -37.57 9.99 -0.25
CA GLU A 31 -38.95 10.39 -0.53
C GLU A 31 -39.45 11.30 0.58
N MET A 32 -39.95 12.49 0.23
CA MET A 32 -40.59 13.39 1.19
C MET A 32 -42.09 13.13 1.27
N VAL A 33 -42.56 12.60 2.39
CA VAL A 33 -43.99 12.43 2.69
C VAL A 33 -44.50 13.69 3.38
N SER A 34 -45.43 14.41 2.72
CA SER A 34 -46.02 15.64 3.24
C SER A 34 -47.32 15.38 4.01
N TYR A 35 -47.49 16.02 5.17
CA TYR A 35 -48.72 15.93 5.97
C TYR A 35 -49.49 17.26 5.96
N PRO A 36 -50.84 17.25 5.83
CA PRO A 36 -51.65 18.46 5.86
C PRO A 36 -51.45 19.26 7.16
N GLY A 37 -51.18 20.56 7.03
CA GLY A 37 -51.05 21.49 8.17
C GLY A 37 -49.66 21.54 8.83
N ARG A 38 -48.67 20.78 8.34
CA ARG A 38 -47.26 20.92 8.74
C ARG A 38 -46.46 21.60 7.64
N ARG A 39 -45.52 22.48 8.03
CA ARG A 39 -44.61 23.20 7.10
C ARG A 39 -43.48 22.32 6.54
N TRP A 40 -43.29 21.12 7.08
CA TRP A 40 -42.21 20.20 6.72
C TRP A 40 -42.74 18.78 6.56
N GLY A 41 -42.20 18.06 5.58
CA GLY A 41 -42.47 16.64 5.32
C GLY A 41 -41.50 15.74 6.07
N MET A 42 -41.85 14.46 6.19
CA MET A 42 -40.97 13.41 6.70
C MET A 42 -40.18 12.82 5.54
N TYR A 43 -38.85 12.77 5.64
CA TYR A 43 -38.00 12.12 4.63
C TYR A 43 -37.83 10.64 4.97
N LEU A 44 -38.13 9.78 4.01
CA LEU A 44 -37.93 8.33 4.09
C LEU A 44 -36.76 7.93 3.19
N ASN A 45 -35.77 7.26 3.77
CA ASN A 45 -34.63 6.68 3.04
C ASN A 45 -35.06 5.36 2.38
N ARG A 46 -34.88 5.23 1.06
CA ARG A 46 -35.20 4.03 0.27
C ARG A 46 -33.96 3.29 -0.24
N GLY A 47 -32.77 3.60 0.28
CA GLY A 47 -31.49 3.05 -0.17
C GLY A 47 -30.93 3.79 -1.39
N ARG A 48 -29.97 3.17 -2.07
CA ARG A 48 -29.26 3.75 -3.23
C ARG A 48 -29.25 2.76 -4.40
N PRO A 49 -29.54 3.19 -5.64
CA PRO A 49 -29.28 2.38 -6.81
C PRO A 49 -27.78 2.23 -7.01
N PRO A 50 -27.30 1.10 -7.55
CA PRO A 50 -25.88 0.89 -7.76
C PRO A 50 -25.31 1.94 -8.73
N ARG A 51 -24.06 2.36 -8.50
CA ARG A 51 -23.37 3.31 -9.36
C ARG A 51 -22.93 2.62 -10.64
N VAL A 52 -23.16 3.29 -11.76
CA VAL A 52 -22.91 2.76 -13.09
C VAL A 52 -22.00 3.70 -13.86
N TRP A 53 -20.87 3.17 -14.30
CA TRP A 53 -19.92 3.82 -15.18
C TRP A 53 -20.26 3.50 -16.63
N LYS A 54 -20.15 4.50 -17.49
CA LYS A 54 -20.33 4.38 -18.94
C LYS A 54 -19.06 4.79 -19.64
N PHE A 55 -18.59 3.92 -20.53
CA PHE A 55 -17.36 4.08 -21.28
C PHE A 55 -17.68 4.06 -22.77
N ARG A 56 -17.46 5.15 -23.47
CA ARG A 56 -17.62 5.25 -24.92
C ARG A 56 -16.27 5.07 -25.59
N ALA A 57 -16.22 4.12 -26.53
CA ALA A 57 -15.01 3.75 -27.24
C ALA A 57 -15.19 3.84 -28.76
N ARG A 58 -14.10 4.11 -29.47
CA ARG A 58 -14.01 4.18 -30.94
C ARG A 58 -13.00 3.17 -31.46
N PHE A 59 -13.34 2.52 -32.56
CA PHE A 59 -12.51 1.49 -33.18
C PHE A 59 -12.36 1.71 -34.68
N PRO A 60 -11.15 1.47 -35.25
CA PRO A 60 -10.93 1.57 -36.68
C PRO A 60 -11.54 0.39 -37.46
N THR A 61 -11.77 -0.74 -36.79
CA THR A 61 -12.34 -1.94 -37.41
C THR A 61 -13.49 -2.49 -36.59
N ARG A 62 -14.41 -3.15 -37.30
CA ARG A 62 -15.55 -3.84 -36.68
C ARG A 62 -15.09 -4.99 -35.78
N VAL A 63 -14.04 -5.72 -36.17
CA VAL A 63 -13.52 -6.87 -35.43
C VAL A 63 -13.00 -6.44 -34.06
N ALA A 64 -12.17 -5.39 -34.00
CA ALA A 64 -11.64 -4.87 -32.74
C ALA A 64 -12.76 -4.41 -31.77
N MET A 65 -13.81 -3.78 -32.31
CA MET A 65 -14.99 -3.41 -31.51
C MET A 65 -15.72 -4.65 -30.96
N GLU A 66 -15.92 -5.67 -31.79
CA GLU A 66 -16.62 -6.90 -31.38
C GLU A 66 -15.81 -7.69 -30.34
N GLU A 67 -14.48 -7.74 -30.46
CA GLU A 67 -13.56 -8.32 -29.46
C GLU A 67 -13.64 -7.56 -28.14
N TRP A 68 -13.53 -6.23 -28.16
CA TRP A 68 -13.64 -5.40 -26.95
C TRP A 68 -14.99 -5.57 -26.23
N ILE A 69 -16.09 -5.63 -26.99
CA ILE A 69 -17.43 -5.90 -26.42
C ILE A 69 -17.49 -7.27 -25.76
N ALA A 70 -16.87 -8.30 -26.37
CA ALA A 70 -16.85 -9.64 -25.82
C ALA A 70 -16.05 -9.71 -24.52
N GLU A 71 -14.87 -9.10 -24.47
CA GLU A 71 -14.03 -9.02 -23.26
C GLU A 71 -14.76 -8.34 -22.10
N ILE A 72 -15.37 -7.18 -22.34
CA ILE A 72 -16.12 -6.47 -21.29
C ILE A 72 -17.32 -7.26 -20.79
N ARG A 73 -18.08 -7.90 -21.68
CA ARG A 73 -19.25 -8.71 -21.27
C ARG A 73 -18.86 -9.96 -20.49
N ASN A 74 -17.64 -10.46 -20.69
CA ASN A 74 -17.11 -11.62 -19.98
C ASN A 74 -16.35 -11.25 -18.70
N ALA A 75 -16.21 -9.97 -18.38
CA ALA A 75 -15.58 -9.52 -17.14
C ALA A 75 -16.31 -10.11 -15.92
N PRO A 76 -15.64 -10.92 -15.08
CA PRO A 76 -16.28 -11.51 -13.92
C PRO A 76 -16.66 -10.46 -12.87
N ALA A 77 -17.67 -10.78 -12.07
CA ALA A 77 -17.93 -10.01 -10.86
C ALA A 77 -16.76 -10.14 -9.88
N GLY A 78 -16.37 -9.04 -9.24
CA GLY A 78 -15.18 -8.94 -8.40
C GLY A 78 -13.90 -8.58 -9.16
N SER A 79 -13.93 -8.48 -10.48
CA SER A 79 -12.79 -7.96 -11.26
C SER A 79 -12.65 -6.44 -11.10
N GLU A 80 -11.44 -5.94 -11.32
CA GLU A 80 -11.11 -4.52 -11.15
C GLU A 80 -11.42 -3.68 -12.39
N CYS A 81 -11.76 -2.40 -12.18
CA CYS A 81 -11.95 -1.41 -13.22
C CYS A 81 -11.36 -0.07 -12.81
N PHE A 82 -10.50 0.49 -13.64
CA PHE A 82 -9.75 1.72 -13.42
C PHE A 82 -10.07 2.75 -14.52
N PRO A 83 -10.97 3.72 -14.30
CA PRO A 83 -11.44 4.60 -15.37
C PRO A 83 -10.47 5.69 -15.84
N PHE A 84 -9.46 6.06 -15.03
CA PHE A 84 -8.59 7.21 -15.32
C PHE A 84 -7.11 7.01 -14.96
N GLU A 85 -6.80 6.21 -13.94
CA GLU A 85 -5.45 5.91 -13.47
C GLU A 85 -5.41 4.61 -12.66
N SER A 86 -4.25 3.95 -12.62
CA SER A 86 -4.06 2.62 -11.98
C SER A 86 -4.23 2.65 -10.47
N SER A 87 -4.15 3.82 -9.85
CA SER A 87 -4.43 4.06 -8.43
C SER A 87 -5.92 4.24 -8.11
N ARG A 88 -6.79 4.41 -9.12
CA ARG A 88 -8.21 4.75 -8.93
C ARG A 88 -9.10 3.70 -9.61
N GLY A 89 -9.50 2.69 -8.84
CA GLY A 89 -10.35 1.61 -9.35
C GLY A 89 -11.51 1.20 -8.43
N PHE A 90 -12.38 0.35 -8.96
CA PHE A 90 -13.50 -0.25 -8.23
C PHE A 90 -13.74 -1.68 -8.72
N TYR A 91 -14.40 -2.51 -7.90
CA TYR A 91 -14.78 -3.87 -8.29
C TYR A 91 -16.09 -3.89 -9.10
N ILE A 92 -16.10 -4.70 -10.16
CA ILE A 92 -17.23 -4.88 -11.06
C ILE A 92 -18.27 -5.78 -10.40
N ALA A 93 -19.52 -5.34 -10.28
CA ALA A 93 -20.64 -6.24 -9.98
C ALA A 93 -21.25 -6.83 -11.25
N GLN A 94 -21.36 -6.00 -12.29
CA GLN A 94 -21.90 -6.41 -13.58
C GLN A 94 -21.31 -5.54 -14.67
N ALA A 95 -20.92 -6.14 -15.80
CA ALA A 95 -20.51 -5.42 -16.99
C ALA A 95 -21.43 -5.79 -18.16
N ASP A 96 -21.77 -4.80 -18.97
CA ASP A 96 -22.42 -4.98 -20.27
C ASP A 96 -21.77 -4.02 -21.27
N ALA A 97 -21.88 -4.33 -22.55
CA ALA A 97 -21.43 -3.48 -23.63
C ALA A 97 -22.36 -3.56 -24.83
N ARG A 98 -22.51 -2.47 -25.58
CA ARG A 98 -23.39 -2.39 -26.75
C ARG A 98 -22.78 -1.59 -27.87
N VAL A 99 -23.15 -1.96 -29.11
CA VAL A 99 -22.76 -1.22 -30.31
C VAL A 99 -23.55 0.09 -30.38
N LEU A 100 -22.86 1.19 -30.66
CA LEU A 100 -23.44 2.49 -30.98
C LEU A 100 -23.44 2.73 -32.49
N LYS A 101 -24.13 3.79 -32.92
CA LYS A 101 -24.10 4.21 -34.32
C LYS A 101 -22.66 4.61 -34.70
N ALA A 102 -22.16 4.09 -35.81
CA ALA A 102 -20.87 4.49 -36.38
C ALA A 102 -20.84 6.00 -36.65
N GLU A 103 -19.66 6.58 -36.51
CA GLU A 103 -19.41 8.01 -36.64
C GLU A 103 -18.44 8.27 -37.78
N CYS A 104 -18.69 9.32 -38.54
CA CYS A 104 -17.80 9.79 -39.58
C CYS A 104 -16.98 10.95 -38.99
N VAL A 105 -15.66 10.81 -38.97
CA VAL A 105 -14.74 11.84 -38.49
C VAL A 105 -13.74 12.15 -39.60
N SER A 106 -13.36 13.42 -39.74
CA SER A 106 -12.33 13.80 -40.69
C SER A 106 -10.95 13.48 -40.11
N ASP A 107 -10.14 12.74 -40.86
CA ASP A 107 -8.77 12.40 -40.47
C ASP A 107 -7.91 13.67 -40.45
N PRO A 108 -7.32 14.03 -39.30
CA PRO A 108 -6.53 15.26 -39.17
C PRO A 108 -5.24 15.26 -40.01
N SER A 109 -4.78 14.09 -40.48
CA SER A 109 -3.56 13.94 -41.27
C SER A 109 -3.80 13.98 -42.78
N THR A 110 -4.95 13.47 -43.25
CA THR A 110 -5.28 13.36 -44.68
C THR A 110 -6.41 14.29 -45.12
N GLY A 111 -7.26 14.73 -44.19
CA GLY A 111 -8.46 15.53 -44.46
C GLY A 111 -9.65 14.73 -44.98
N ASP A 112 -9.50 13.42 -45.16
CA ASP A 112 -10.54 12.53 -45.67
C ASP A 112 -11.50 12.07 -44.56
N ASP A 113 -12.74 11.76 -44.95
CA ASP A 113 -13.76 11.25 -44.05
C ASP A 113 -13.52 9.76 -43.73
N VAL A 114 -13.29 9.45 -42.46
CA VAL A 114 -13.07 8.10 -41.94
C VAL A 114 -14.26 7.68 -41.07
N TRP A 115 -14.79 6.48 -41.34
CA TRP A 115 -15.84 5.87 -40.55
C TRP A 115 -15.25 5.06 -39.40
N LEU A 116 -15.60 5.43 -38.16
CA LEU A 116 -15.22 4.73 -36.96
C LEU A 116 -16.42 3.97 -36.36
N TYR A 117 -16.15 2.75 -35.92
CA TYR A 117 -17.10 1.94 -35.17
C TYR A 117 -17.12 2.40 -33.72
N ARG A 118 -18.29 2.37 -33.08
CA ARG A 118 -18.48 2.87 -31.72
C ARG A 118 -19.16 1.85 -30.83
N ALA A 119 -18.75 1.79 -29.58
CA ALA A 119 -19.39 0.99 -28.56
C ALA A 119 -19.50 1.77 -27.24
N GLU A 120 -20.43 1.35 -26.40
CA GLU A 120 -20.59 1.84 -25.03
C GLU A 120 -20.59 0.65 -24.08
N ALA A 121 -19.66 0.64 -23.12
CA ALA A 121 -19.69 -0.27 -21.98
C ALA A 121 -20.42 0.40 -20.82
N ARG A 122 -21.16 -0.41 -20.07
CA ARG A 122 -21.91 -0.07 -18.88
C ARG A 122 -21.42 -0.99 -17.76
N ILE A 123 -20.69 -0.45 -16.80
CA ILE A 123 -20.11 -1.20 -15.69
C ILE A 123 -20.77 -0.75 -14.40
N VAL A 124 -21.43 -1.69 -13.73
CA VAL A 124 -22.04 -1.51 -12.41
C VAL A 124 -20.98 -1.80 -11.36
N ALA A 125 -20.72 -0.84 -10.47
CA ALA A 125 -19.81 -1.03 -9.36
C ALA A 125 -20.45 -1.95 -8.30
N GLN A 126 -19.67 -2.88 -7.76
CA GLN A 126 -20.05 -3.73 -6.63
C GLN A 126 -20.31 -2.90 -5.38
N GLU A 127 -19.53 -1.84 -5.21
CA GLU A 127 -19.66 -0.88 -4.13
C GLU A 127 -20.06 0.48 -4.71
N PRO A 128 -21.37 0.83 -4.71
CA PRO A 128 -21.87 2.08 -5.29
C PRO A 128 -21.22 3.38 -4.81
N TRP A 129 -20.39 3.35 -3.76
CA TRP A 129 -19.97 4.50 -2.95
C TRP A 129 -18.46 4.83 -3.01
N LEU A 130 -17.61 4.03 -3.68
CA LEU A 130 -16.20 4.38 -3.83
C LEU A 130 -16.04 5.49 -4.90
N LEU A 131 -15.61 6.69 -4.50
CA LEU A 131 -14.61 7.57 -5.17
C LEU A 131 -14.78 9.07 -4.78
N GLY A 132 -13.78 9.62 -4.08
CA GLY A 132 -13.41 11.04 -4.03
C GLY A 132 -11.95 11.21 -4.50
N PRO A 133 -11.49 12.41 -4.93
CA PRO A 133 -10.09 12.63 -5.31
C PRO A 133 -9.15 12.48 -4.10
N ASP A 134 -7.99 11.87 -4.31
CA ASP A 134 -6.93 11.79 -3.29
C ASP A 134 -6.39 13.19 -3.02
N LYS A 135 -6.26 13.55 -1.74
CA LYS A 135 -5.69 14.81 -1.25
C LYS A 135 -4.52 14.48 -0.33
N GLY A 136 -3.43 15.25 -0.45
CA GLY A 136 -2.16 14.95 0.22
C GLY A 136 -1.19 14.27 -0.74
N LEU A 137 -0.36 15.06 -1.41
CA LEU A 137 0.71 14.57 -2.28
C LEU A 137 1.97 15.38 -1.97
N ALA A 138 2.80 14.85 -1.09
CA ALA A 138 4.21 15.13 -1.11
C ALA A 138 4.93 13.78 -1.18
N ILE A 139 5.32 13.37 -2.40
CA ILE A 139 6.35 12.34 -2.54
C ILE A 139 7.63 13.04 -2.19
N GLU A 140 8.08 12.87 -0.96
CA GLU A 140 9.26 13.55 -0.49
C GLU A 140 10.37 12.54 -0.22
N THR A 141 11.45 12.71 -0.98
CA THR A 141 12.66 11.91 -0.83
C THR A 141 13.57 12.61 0.17
N ALA A 142 13.99 11.89 1.21
CA ALA A 142 14.86 12.39 2.29
C ALA A 142 14.26 13.48 3.20
N GLU A 143 13.19 13.14 3.92
CA GLU A 143 12.50 14.06 4.84
C GLU A 143 13.06 14.06 6.26
N SER A 144 13.05 15.24 6.88
CA SER A 144 13.33 15.40 8.31
C SER A 144 12.02 15.37 9.09
N LEU A 145 11.99 14.62 10.20
CA LEU A 145 10.85 14.60 11.10
C LEU A 145 10.98 15.70 12.19
N PRO A 146 9.86 16.28 12.67
CA PRO A 146 8.48 15.97 12.31
C PRO A 146 8.11 16.48 10.90
N TRP A 147 7.41 15.65 10.15
CA TRP A 147 6.83 16.01 8.86
C TRP A 147 5.36 16.34 9.03
N GLY A 148 4.91 17.42 8.42
CA GLY A 148 3.50 17.76 8.38
C GLY A 148 3.16 18.37 7.03
N LEU A 149 2.00 18.00 6.50
CA LEU A 149 1.50 18.67 5.31
C LEU A 149 1.18 20.13 5.67
N LEU A 150 1.94 21.06 5.10
CA LEU A 150 1.76 22.50 5.33
C LEU A 150 0.40 22.99 4.82
N ASP A 151 -0.17 22.30 3.84
CA ASP A 151 -1.50 22.59 3.33
C ASP A 151 -2.56 22.11 4.33
N ILE A 152 -3.50 22.99 4.65
CA ILE A 152 -4.72 22.64 5.38
C ILE A 152 -5.57 21.78 4.43
N LEU A 153 -5.84 20.55 4.85
CA LEU A 153 -6.83 19.69 4.20
C LEU A 153 -8.20 19.94 4.81
N THR A 154 -9.23 19.60 4.07
CA THR A 154 -10.61 19.62 4.55
C THR A 154 -11.25 18.32 4.14
N ASN A 155 -11.92 17.65 5.10
CA ASN A 155 -12.78 16.54 4.76
C ASN A 155 -14.05 17.09 4.13
N GLU A 156 -14.04 17.22 2.81
CA GLU A 156 -15.21 17.69 2.07
C GLU A 156 -16.24 16.56 1.86
N GLY A 157 -15.90 15.35 2.30
CA GLY A 157 -16.81 14.22 2.38
C GLY A 157 -17.89 14.39 3.45
N TYR A 158 -18.91 13.54 3.43
CA TYR A 158 -19.98 13.54 4.44
C TYR A 158 -19.91 12.36 5.42
N GLU A 159 -18.83 11.56 5.37
CA GLU A 159 -18.50 10.56 6.38
C GLU A 159 -17.09 10.82 6.97
N PRO A 160 -16.82 10.31 8.18
CA PRO A 160 -15.46 10.34 8.71
C PRO A 160 -14.49 9.63 7.78
N ALA A 161 -13.40 10.30 7.43
CA ALA A 161 -12.42 9.84 6.46
C ALA A 161 -11.02 9.84 7.10
N GLY A 162 -10.09 9.05 6.59
CA GLY A 162 -8.78 8.89 7.21
C GLY A 162 -7.67 8.65 6.20
N LEU A 163 -6.59 8.04 6.69
CA LEU A 163 -5.47 7.64 5.86
C LEU A 163 -5.94 6.72 4.72
N ASP A 164 -5.54 7.02 3.48
CA ASP A 164 -5.75 6.12 2.34
C ASP A 164 -4.52 5.24 2.11
N TYR A 165 -3.34 5.84 2.20
CA TYR A 165 -2.07 5.13 2.08
C TYR A 165 -0.94 5.89 2.80
N LEU A 166 -0.09 5.16 3.52
CA LEU A 166 1.16 5.67 4.06
C LEU A 166 2.29 4.70 3.71
N MET A 167 3.41 5.22 3.21
CA MET A 167 4.65 4.48 3.08
C MET A 167 5.77 5.30 3.69
N ALA A 168 6.45 4.74 4.69
CA ALA A 168 7.61 5.33 5.32
C ALA A 168 8.81 4.40 5.17
N SER A 169 9.96 4.94 4.80
CA SER A 169 11.22 4.20 4.83
C SER A 169 12.22 4.86 5.76
N GLY A 170 12.77 4.07 6.67
CA GLY A 170 13.66 4.61 7.71
C GLY A 170 15.01 5.02 7.13
N ASN A 171 15.65 5.98 7.81
CA ASN A 171 17.02 6.36 7.55
C ASN A 171 17.85 6.30 8.85
N PHE A 172 19.16 6.24 8.68
CA PHE A 172 20.11 6.41 9.79
C PHE A 172 20.80 7.77 9.63
N SER A 173 20.24 8.79 10.28
CA SER A 173 20.90 10.07 10.47
C SER A 173 21.67 10.02 11.78
N SER A 174 22.92 9.53 11.70
CA SER A 174 23.82 9.35 12.85
C SER A 174 23.66 10.50 13.87
N PRO A 175 23.32 10.20 15.14
CA PRO A 175 23.45 8.89 15.78
C PRO A 175 22.18 8.02 15.83
N ASN A 176 21.03 8.44 15.29
CA ASN A 176 19.74 7.84 15.64
C ASN A 176 18.92 7.36 14.44
N TYR A 177 18.06 6.37 14.70
CA TYR A 177 16.95 5.97 13.84
C TYR A 177 15.69 6.75 14.24
N ALA A 178 14.68 6.74 13.38
CA ALA A 178 13.33 7.13 13.79
C ALA A 178 12.82 6.15 14.84
N THR A 179 12.44 6.65 16.01
CA THR A 179 11.73 5.87 17.03
C THR A 179 10.30 6.38 17.18
N ASP A 180 9.41 5.55 17.71
CA ASP A 180 8.03 5.93 18.05
C ASP A 180 7.32 6.64 16.88
N LEU A 181 7.49 6.09 15.67
CA LEU A 181 6.95 6.65 14.43
C LEU A 181 5.43 6.70 14.56
N THR A 182 4.88 7.90 14.54
CA THR A 182 3.46 8.14 14.80
C THR A 182 2.85 8.86 13.61
N PHE A 183 1.70 8.40 13.17
CA PHE A 183 0.84 9.13 12.24
C PHE A 183 -0.30 9.79 13.03
N SER A 184 -0.62 11.03 12.70
CA SER A 184 -1.68 11.78 13.35
C SER A 184 -2.43 12.68 12.39
N ILE A 185 -3.73 12.82 12.66
CA ILE A 185 -4.60 13.84 12.06
C ILE A 185 -4.78 14.95 13.11
N VAL A 186 -4.27 16.13 12.80
CA VAL A 186 -4.29 17.29 13.70
C VAL A 186 -5.32 18.29 13.20
N PRO A 187 -6.40 18.59 13.95
CA PRO A 187 -7.34 19.63 13.58
C PRO A 187 -6.65 21.00 13.41
N ASP A 188 -7.09 21.81 12.46
CA ASP A 188 -6.51 23.15 12.21
C ASP A 188 -6.74 24.11 13.39
N ASP A 189 -7.84 23.95 14.12
CA ASP A 189 -8.27 24.81 15.22
C ASP A 189 -7.82 24.34 16.61
N ASP A 190 -7.29 23.12 16.73
CA ASP A 190 -6.86 22.51 17.99
C ASP A 190 -5.43 21.97 17.91
N HIS A 191 -4.49 22.65 18.58
CA HIS A 191 -3.08 22.29 18.62
C HIS A 191 -2.74 21.28 19.73
N THR A 192 -3.74 20.67 20.38
CA THR A 192 -3.51 19.66 21.42
C THR A 192 -3.39 18.25 20.80
N PRO A 193 -2.47 17.38 21.24
CA PRO A 193 -2.36 16.01 20.73
C PRO A 193 -3.70 15.29 20.95
N THR A 194 -4.40 15.01 19.86
CA THR A 194 -5.75 14.47 19.85
C THR A 194 -5.74 12.94 19.99
N ASP A 195 -6.90 12.37 20.32
CA ASP A 195 -7.18 10.92 20.25
C ASP A 195 -7.05 10.33 18.81
N ARG A 196 -6.52 11.10 17.85
CA ARG A 196 -6.41 10.79 16.42
C ARG A 196 -4.95 10.61 16.01
N SER A 197 -4.19 9.91 16.85
CA SER A 197 -2.81 9.51 16.59
C SER A 197 -2.66 8.01 16.76
N ILE A 198 -1.83 7.41 15.92
CA ILE A 198 -1.45 6.00 16.04
C ILE A 198 0.06 5.83 15.91
N GLU A 199 0.63 5.08 16.83
CA GLU A 199 2.01 4.64 16.77
C GLU A 199 2.12 3.47 15.77
N LEU A 200 2.86 3.70 14.70
CA LEU A 200 3.07 2.79 13.60
C LEU A 200 4.25 1.86 13.88
N CYS A 201 5.37 2.42 14.34
CA CYS A 201 6.61 1.67 14.54
C CYS A 201 7.50 2.25 15.66
N ASP A 202 7.83 1.47 16.69
CA ASP A 202 8.73 1.85 17.79
C ASP A 202 10.11 2.24 17.28
N LYS A 203 10.56 1.63 16.17
CA LYS A 203 11.85 1.92 15.56
C LYS A 203 11.91 1.47 14.10
N LEU A 204 12.05 2.43 13.20
CA LEU A 204 12.19 2.17 11.77
C LEU A 204 13.66 2.19 11.37
N MET A 205 14.21 1.03 10.99
CA MET A 205 15.61 0.93 10.60
C MET A 205 15.85 1.48 9.20
N ARG A 206 17.11 1.64 8.84
CA ARG A 206 17.44 2.18 7.52
C ARG A 206 17.08 1.17 6.43
N ARG A 207 16.28 1.63 5.46
CA ARG A 207 15.70 0.80 4.38
C ARG A 207 14.63 -0.19 4.81
N ASP A 208 14.21 -0.18 6.07
CA ASP A 208 12.90 -0.74 6.37
C ASP A 208 11.87 0.03 5.55
N GLN A 209 10.90 -0.68 5.01
CA GLN A 209 9.76 -0.16 4.29
C GLN A 209 8.52 -0.55 5.09
N PHE A 210 7.76 0.46 5.50
CA PHE A 210 6.56 0.30 6.30
C PHE A 210 5.40 0.91 5.54
N GLU A 211 4.51 0.06 5.04
CA GLU A 211 3.35 0.46 4.26
C GLU A 211 2.07 0.21 5.03
N VAL A 212 1.15 1.17 4.99
CA VAL A 212 -0.17 1.10 5.63
C VAL A 212 -1.20 1.43 4.57
N ASP A 213 -2.18 0.55 4.39
CA ASP A 213 -3.31 0.80 3.53
C ASP A 213 -4.50 1.44 4.28
N ARG A 214 -5.52 1.85 3.53
CA ARG A 214 -6.76 2.44 4.07
C ARG A 214 -7.55 1.54 5.01
N PHE A 215 -7.31 0.23 4.97
CA PHE A 215 -7.98 -0.75 5.82
C PHE A 215 -7.19 -1.05 7.09
N GLY A 216 -6.00 -0.46 7.22
CA GLY A 216 -5.10 -0.70 8.34
C GLY A 216 -4.25 -1.96 8.16
N PHE A 217 -4.21 -2.58 6.97
CA PHE A 217 -3.23 -3.64 6.70
C PHE A 217 -1.86 -3.03 6.51
N ILE A 218 -0.86 -3.73 7.05
CA ILE A 218 0.51 -3.25 7.07
C ILE A 218 1.44 -4.30 6.52
N GLU A 219 2.30 -3.89 5.60
CA GLU A 219 3.48 -4.63 5.18
C GLU A 219 4.73 -3.93 5.72
N HIS A 220 5.45 -4.62 6.60
CA HIS A 220 6.74 -4.18 7.12
C HIS A 220 7.83 -5.08 6.56
N GLU A 221 8.66 -4.52 5.67
CA GLU A 221 9.65 -5.26 4.92
C GLU A 221 11.05 -4.66 5.06
N TYR A 222 12.06 -5.53 5.01
CA TYR A 222 13.44 -5.15 4.75
C TYR A 222 14.00 -6.04 3.63
N GLU A 223 14.63 -5.44 2.62
CA GLU A 223 15.33 -6.16 1.56
C GLU A 223 16.70 -5.53 1.23
N THR A 224 17.70 -6.37 0.96
CA THR A 224 18.98 -5.90 0.44
C THR A 224 19.70 -6.92 -0.43
N ASN A 225 20.36 -6.41 -1.47
CA ASN A 225 21.33 -7.13 -2.31
C ASN A 225 22.78 -6.71 -1.96
N PHE A 226 23.00 -6.31 -0.71
CA PHE A 226 24.28 -5.90 -0.14
C PHE A 226 25.12 -4.90 -0.97
N PRO A 227 24.56 -3.82 -1.57
CA PRO A 227 25.33 -2.85 -2.35
C PRO A 227 26.21 -1.92 -1.50
N MET A 228 26.43 -2.26 -0.23
CA MET A 228 27.04 -1.40 0.80
C MET A 228 28.20 -2.10 1.52
N SER A 229 28.98 -1.32 2.28
CA SER A 229 29.98 -1.91 3.17
C SER A 229 29.36 -2.68 4.33
N TYR A 230 30.10 -3.61 4.92
CA TYR A 230 29.64 -4.38 6.08
C TYR A 230 29.27 -3.50 7.27
N SER A 231 30.03 -2.43 7.54
CA SER A 231 29.71 -1.50 8.63
C SER A 231 28.43 -0.71 8.36
N GLN A 232 28.17 -0.31 7.12
CA GLN A 232 26.90 0.30 6.73
C GLN A 232 25.75 -0.68 6.89
N PHE A 233 25.92 -1.94 6.50
CA PHE A 233 24.91 -2.97 6.69
C PHE A 233 24.60 -3.25 8.17
N GLN A 234 25.64 -3.28 9.02
CA GLN A 234 25.42 -3.39 10.46
C GLN A 234 24.61 -2.21 11.01
N ASN A 235 24.88 -0.99 10.54
CA ASN A 235 24.02 0.13 10.87
C ASN A 235 22.62 -0.06 10.28
N ASP A 236 22.45 -0.55 9.06
CA ASP A 236 21.11 -0.70 8.50
C ASP A 236 20.23 -1.65 9.33
N LEU A 237 20.80 -2.62 10.06
CA LEU A 237 20.10 -3.53 10.98
C LEU A 237 20.14 -3.11 12.46
N HIS A 238 20.37 -1.84 12.76
CA HIS A 238 20.46 -1.34 14.15
C HIS A 238 21.52 -2.06 15.01
N GLY A 239 22.64 -2.48 14.40
CA GLY A 239 23.80 -3.01 15.10
C GLY A 239 24.37 -1.98 16.09
N SER A 240 24.46 -2.34 17.36
CA SER A 240 25.03 -1.51 18.43
C SER A 240 26.20 -2.21 19.11
N SER A 241 26.93 -1.49 19.95
CA SER A 241 28.01 -2.09 20.76
C SER A 241 27.53 -3.16 21.75
N PHE A 242 26.22 -3.25 22.03
CA PHE A 242 25.64 -4.16 23.02
C PHE A 242 24.79 -5.28 22.40
N VAL A 243 24.18 -5.02 21.24
CA VAL A 243 23.42 -6.00 20.47
C VAL A 243 23.87 -5.90 19.02
N ASN A 244 24.57 -6.94 18.54
CA ASN A 244 24.94 -7.04 17.13
C ASN A 244 23.94 -7.95 16.42
N TYR A 245 23.19 -7.36 15.51
CA TYR A 245 22.25 -8.06 14.64
C TYR A 245 22.97 -8.79 13.50
N GLY A 246 24.20 -8.40 13.15
CA GLY A 246 25.13 -9.30 12.46
C GLY A 246 26.51 -9.37 13.09
N THR A 247 27.13 -10.55 13.08
CA THR A 247 28.51 -10.73 13.55
C THR A 247 29.26 -11.69 12.66
N GLY A 248 30.60 -11.52 12.58
CA GLY A 248 31.48 -12.53 11.99
C GLY A 248 31.37 -12.65 10.47
N GLY A 249 31.05 -11.57 9.76
CA GLY A 249 30.96 -11.59 8.30
C GLY A 249 31.65 -10.43 7.60
N SER A 250 31.59 -10.45 6.27
CA SER A 250 32.12 -9.40 5.39
C SER A 250 31.26 -9.27 4.15
N ILE A 251 31.17 -8.07 3.56
CA ILE A 251 30.51 -7.88 2.27
C ILE A 251 31.58 -7.72 1.20
N ALA A 252 31.47 -8.52 0.13
CA ALA A 252 32.29 -8.42 -1.07
C ALA A 252 31.42 -8.72 -2.29
N GLU A 253 31.62 -7.98 -3.38
CA GLU A 253 30.91 -8.22 -4.65
C GLU A 253 29.37 -8.31 -4.52
N ASN A 254 28.78 -7.45 -3.69
CA ASN A 254 27.33 -7.45 -3.39
C ASN A 254 26.81 -8.76 -2.77
N ALA A 255 27.69 -9.50 -2.08
CA ALA A 255 27.31 -10.68 -1.32
C ALA A 255 27.82 -10.57 0.12
N PHE A 256 27.00 -11.02 1.06
CA PHE A 256 27.36 -11.12 2.46
C PHE A 256 27.91 -12.51 2.76
N VAL A 257 29.21 -12.57 3.08
CA VAL A 257 29.92 -13.78 3.48
C VAL A 257 29.90 -13.88 5.00
N MET A 258 29.25 -14.91 5.52
CA MET A 258 29.19 -15.27 6.93
C MET A 258 30.22 -16.34 7.25
N ALA A 259 31.13 -16.04 8.19
CA ALA A 259 32.12 -16.98 8.67
C ALA A 259 31.52 -17.97 9.69
N ALA A 260 32.36 -18.81 10.30
CA ALA A 260 31.94 -19.68 11.40
C ALA A 260 31.53 -18.87 12.64
N SER A 261 30.50 -19.33 13.36
CA SER A 261 29.97 -18.65 14.55
C SER A 261 29.49 -17.23 14.28
N ALA A 262 28.95 -17.00 13.09
CA ALA A 262 28.39 -15.74 12.62
C ALA A 262 26.86 -15.73 12.77
N LYS A 263 26.29 -14.54 12.71
CA LYS A 263 24.83 -14.37 12.62
C LYS A 263 24.46 -13.22 11.71
N LEU A 264 23.26 -13.31 11.15
CA LEU A 264 22.51 -12.26 10.49
C LEU A 264 21.08 -12.35 10.99
N ILE A 265 20.63 -11.38 11.77
CA ILE A 265 19.30 -11.29 12.36
C ILE A 265 18.70 -9.95 11.95
N MET A 266 17.47 -9.92 11.47
CA MET A 266 16.75 -8.71 11.06
C MET A 266 15.60 -8.48 12.04
N PRO A 267 15.65 -7.40 12.83
CA PRO A 267 14.58 -7.07 13.77
C PRO A 267 13.46 -6.27 13.09
N PHE A 268 12.22 -6.57 13.44
CA PHE A 268 11.02 -5.83 13.06
C PHE A 268 10.34 -5.35 14.33
N TYR A 269 10.41 -4.04 14.57
CA TYR A 269 9.88 -3.42 15.79
C TYR A 269 8.37 -3.16 15.68
N GLY A 270 7.68 -3.28 16.83
CA GLY A 270 6.24 -3.10 17.01
C GLY A 270 5.85 -1.62 16.97
N PRO A 271 4.74 -1.17 17.59
CA PRO A 271 3.96 -1.86 18.61
C PRO A 271 2.76 -2.65 18.06
N LEU A 272 2.48 -2.51 16.76
CA LEU A 272 1.30 -3.11 16.14
C LEU A 272 1.45 -4.63 16.04
N PRO A 273 0.43 -5.43 16.39
CA PRO A 273 0.56 -6.88 16.45
C PRO A 273 0.79 -7.49 15.06
N ILE A 274 1.66 -8.50 14.99
CA ILE A 274 1.81 -9.34 13.80
C ILE A 274 0.52 -10.10 13.53
N CYS A 275 0.08 -10.13 12.28
CA CYS A 275 -1.09 -10.85 11.81
C CYS A 275 -0.74 -11.85 10.70
N GLU A 276 -1.74 -12.63 10.29
CA GLU A 276 -1.60 -13.51 9.14
C GLU A 276 -1.49 -12.69 7.84
N PRO A 277 -0.70 -13.16 6.85
CA PRO A 277 0.10 -14.38 6.87
C PRO A 277 1.33 -14.30 7.78
N ASN A 278 1.75 -15.45 8.34
CA ASN A 278 3.01 -15.57 9.08
C ASN A 278 4.21 -14.89 8.39
N PRO A 279 5.15 -14.30 9.15
CA PRO A 279 6.34 -13.67 8.60
C PRO A 279 7.13 -14.59 7.67
N VAL A 280 7.76 -13.98 6.67
CA VAL A 280 8.57 -14.68 5.68
C VAL A 280 10.01 -14.17 5.74
N PHE A 281 10.96 -15.10 5.68
CA PHE A 281 12.38 -14.82 5.57
C PHE A 281 12.94 -15.53 4.34
N GLU A 282 13.53 -14.76 3.44
CA GLU A 282 14.04 -15.24 2.16
C GLU A 282 15.54 -15.00 2.06
N LEU A 283 16.24 -16.00 1.51
CA LEU A 283 17.68 -15.99 1.32
C LEU A 283 18.05 -16.55 -0.05
N ASP A 284 18.83 -15.79 -0.80
CA ASP A 284 19.53 -16.31 -1.97
C ASP A 284 20.96 -16.68 -1.58
N ILE A 285 21.22 -17.98 -1.44
CA ILE A 285 22.50 -18.52 -0.97
C ILE A 285 23.36 -18.90 -2.17
N THR A 286 24.57 -18.33 -2.26
CA THR A 286 25.53 -18.62 -3.34
C THR A 286 26.57 -19.68 -2.94
N SER A 287 26.82 -19.86 -1.64
CA SER A 287 27.66 -20.93 -1.12
C SER A 287 27.22 -21.33 0.27
N LEU A 288 27.27 -22.63 0.58
CA LEU A 288 26.84 -23.18 1.86
C LEU A 288 27.83 -24.22 2.36
N THR A 289 28.18 -24.16 3.65
CA THR A 289 28.98 -25.18 4.35
C THR A 289 28.35 -25.47 5.71
N GLY A 290 28.15 -26.75 6.03
CA GLY A 290 27.50 -27.17 7.27
C GLY A 290 25.97 -27.07 7.19
N THR A 291 25.33 -26.89 8.33
CA THR A 291 23.86 -26.80 8.46
C THR A 291 23.50 -25.57 9.30
N PRO A 292 23.60 -24.35 8.72
CA PRO A 292 23.20 -23.14 9.42
C PRO A 292 21.73 -23.21 9.85
N ASP A 293 21.45 -22.68 11.04
CA ASP A 293 20.11 -22.66 11.62
C ASP A 293 19.41 -21.34 11.30
N ILE A 294 18.11 -21.39 10.97
CA ILE A 294 17.23 -20.24 11.07
C ILE A 294 16.84 -20.02 12.53
N LYS A 295 16.98 -18.78 13.00
CA LYS A 295 16.64 -18.36 14.37
C LYS A 295 15.56 -17.30 14.38
N VAL A 296 14.74 -17.32 15.43
CA VAL A 296 13.77 -16.29 15.77
C VAL A 296 13.96 -15.84 17.22
N ALA A 297 13.65 -14.57 17.50
CA ALA A 297 13.58 -14.00 18.84
C ALA A 297 12.39 -13.04 18.92
N PHE A 298 11.75 -12.97 20.08
CA PHE A 298 10.65 -12.07 20.40
C PHE A 298 11.05 -11.04 21.46
N GLU A 299 12.22 -11.19 22.09
CA GLU A 299 12.81 -10.12 22.89
C GLU A 299 13.79 -9.24 22.11
N THR A 300 13.68 -7.92 22.28
CA THR A 300 14.54 -6.93 21.61
C THR A 300 16.04 -7.09 21.92
N ASN A 301 16.37 -7.68 23.07
CA ASN A 301 17.74 -7.97 23.50
C ASN A 301 18.29 -9.30 22.93
N LEU A 302 17.48 -10.05 22.18
CA LEU A 302 17.76 -11.38 21.63
C LEU A 302 18.06 -12.46 22.69
N SER A 303 17.56 -12.31 23.92
CA SER A 303 17.83 -13.25 25.02
C SER A 303 17.14 -14.61 24.84
N ASP A 304 16.07 -14.63 24.05
CA ASP A 304 15.22 -15.78 23.74
C ASP A 304 15.50 -16.39 22.35
N LEU A 305 16.59 -15.97 21.70
CA LEU A 305 16.97 -16.43 20.35
C LEU A 305 17.02 -17.96 20.26
N ALA A 306 16.10 -18.55 19.49
CA ALA A 306 15.91 -19.99 19.38
C ALA A 306 15.89 -20.44 17.90
N ALA A 307 16.27 -21.69 17.65
CA ALA A 307 16.09 -22.31 16.33
C ALA A 307 14.63 -22.65 16.08
N ILE A 308 14.22 -22.48 14.83
CA ILE A 308 12.95 -23.00 14.32
C ILE A 308 13.21 -24.24 13.46
N ASP A 309 12.18 -25.07 13.31
CA ASP A 309 12.21 -26.17 12.36
C ASP A 309 12.02 -25.62 10.94
N HIS A 310 12.88 -26.04 10.02
CA HIS A 310 12.83 -25.63 8.62
C HIS A 310 13.47 -26.69 7.73
N ASP A 311 13.10 -26.70 6.45
CA ASP A 311 13.78 -27.53 5.46
C ASP A 311 15.25 -27.12 5.35
N ALA A 312 16.12 -28.10 5.09
CA ALA A 312 17.55 -27.85 4.97
C ALA A 312 17.84 -26.77 3.92
N LEU A 313 18.63 -25.76 4.29
CA LEU A 313 19.03 -24.69 3.39
C LEU A 313 19.80 -25.26 2.19
N VAL A 314 19.56 -24.69 1.01
CA VAL A 314 20.21 -25.07 -0.24
C VAL A 314 20.88 -23.88 -0.91
N VAL A 315 21.85 -24.15 -1.78
CA VAL A 315 22.38 -23.13 -2.69
C VAL A 315 21.27 -22.76 -3.70
N GLY A 316 20.96 -21.47 -3.79
CA GLY A 316 19.81 -20.94 -4.51
C GLY A 316 18.87 -20.18 -3.59
N GLU A 317 17.63 -20.03 -4.04
CA GLU A 317 16.55 -19.35 -3.32
C GLU A 317 15.99 -20.26 -2.21
N ASN A 318 15.81 -19.68 -1.02
CA ASN A 318 15.19 -20.33 0.14
C ASN A 318 14.12 -19.40 0.69
N VAL A 319 12.91 -19.90 0.91
CA VAL A 319 11.78 -19.15 1.48
C VAL A 319 11.33 -19.87 2.74
N ILE A 320 11.50 -19.22 3.90
CA ILE A 320 11.20 -19.78 5.21
C ILE A 320 10.04 -19.00 5.83
N LYS A 321 8.98 -19.72 6.20
CA LYS A 321 7.85 -19.15 6.96
C LYS A 321 8.12 -19.30 8.44
N ILE A 322 7.99 -18.22 9.19
CA ILE A 322 8.28 -18.22 10.63
C ILE A 322 6.98 -18.50 11.40
N PRO A 323 6.90 -19.62 12.14
CA PRO A 323 5.69 -19.97 12.88
C PRO A 323 5.55 -19.14 14.16
N ASP A 324 4.37 -19.19 14.77
CA ASP A 324 4.09 -18.73 16.14
C ASP A 324 4.44 -17.26 16.43
N CYS A 325 4.33 -16.39 15.43
CA CYS A 325 4.61 -14.95 15.56
C CYS A 325 3.36 -14.07 15.77
N ILE A 326 2.15 -14.64 15.63
CA ILE A 326 0.91 -13.86 15.65
C ILE A 326 0.70 -13.20 17.01
N ALA A 327 0.30 -11.93 16.99
CA ALA A 327 0.08 -11.05 18.14
C ALA A 327 1.35 -10.58 18.88
N GLU A 328 2.54 -11.03 18.49
CA GLU A 328 3.79 -10.44 18.96
C GLU A 328 3.94 -9.01 18.39
N ASP A 329 4.54 -8.11 19.16
CA ASP A 329 4.84 -6.75 18.73
C ASP A 329 6.24 -6.67 18.08
N PHE A 330 7.20 -7.40 18.61
CA PHE A 330 8.55 -7.52 18.09
C PHE A 330 8.84 -8.93 17.57
N VAL A 331 9.54 -8.99 16.43
CA VAL A 331 10.15 -10.24 15.97
C VAL A 331 11.50 -9.96 15.35
N ALA A 332 12.49 -10.79 15.64
CA ALA A 332 13.78 -10.76 14.99
C ALA A 332 14.06 -12.11 14.34
N ILE A 333 14.29 -12.10 13.03
CA ILE A 333 14.36 -13.31 12.20
C ILE A 333 15.72 -13.34 11.52
N GLY A 334 16.35 -14.50 11.46
CA GLY A 334 17.57 -14.60 10.68
C GLY A 334 18.24 -15.95 10.66
N VAL A 335 19.52 -15.96 10.31
CA VAL A 335 20.33 -17.17 10.15
C VAL A 335 21.60 -17.08 11.00
N THR A 336 22.02 -18.21 11.55
CA THR A 336 23.24 -18.35 12.35
C THR A 336 24.08 -19.52 11.88
N THR A 337 25.39 -19.39 11.95
CA THR A 337 26.34 -20.47 11.64
C THR A 337 27.00 -20.99 12.91
N GLY A 338 27.19 -22.29 12.98
CA GLY A 338 27.97 -22.97 14.01
C GLY A 338 29.49 -22.93 13.75
N ALA A 339 30.22 -23.71 14.54
CA ALA A 339 31.66 -23.89 14.36
C ALA A 339 31.94 -24.72 13.10
N GLY A 340 32.76 -24.19 12.18
CA GLY A 340 33.10 -24.84 10.92
C GLY A 340 32.03 -24.70 9.83
N GLU A 341 30.96 -23.95 10.10
CA GLU A 341 29.90 -23.64 9.13
C GLU A 341 30.12 -22.28 8.50
N GLY A 342 29.46 -22.03 7.36
CA GLY A 342 29.55 -20.77 6.65
C GLY A 342 28.48 -20.67 5.57
N LEU A 343 28.08 -19.45 5.26
CA LEU A 343 27.23 -19.19 4.11
C LEU A 343 27.59 -17.87 3.42
N THR A 344 27.33 -17.81 2.12
CA THR A 344 27.38 -16.55 1.37
C THR A 344 25.99 -16.28 0.81
N ILE A 345 25.48 -15.08 1.07
CA ILE A 345 24.14 -14.64 0.71
C ILE A 345 24.25 -13.51 -0.31
N SER A 346 23.56 -13.59 -1.44
CA SER A 346 23.49 -12.51 -2.43
C SER A 346 22.28 -11.59 -2.25
N ARG A 347 21.19 -12.10 -1.64
CA ARG A 347 19.98 -11.34 -1.32
C ARG A 347 19.39 -11.84 -0.01
N VAL A 348 18.91 -10.92 0.81
CA VAL A 348 18.07 -11.24 1.97
C VAL A 348 16.83 -10.34 1.96
N ARG A 349 15.68 -10.95 2.26
CA ARG A 349 14.40 -10.26 2.46
C ARG A 349 13.71 -10.80 3.70
N GLY A 350 13.14 -9.92 4.50
CA GLY A 350 12.23 -10.29 5.58
C GLY A 350 10.97 -9.44 5.47
N ALA A 351 9.81 -10.06 5.63
CA ALA A 351 8.53 -9.37 5.57
C ALA A 351 7.63 -9.85 6.71
N VAL A 352 6.97 -8.88 7.37
CA VAL A 352 6.06 -9.08 8.48
C VAL A 352 4.75 -8.35 8.16
N SER A 353 3.64 -9.08 8.26
CA SER A 353 2.30 -8.48 8.12
C SER A 353 1.81 -8.03 9.49
N ARG A 354 1.27 -6.82 9.59
CA ARG A 354 0.65 -6.28 10.80
C ARG A 354 -0.72 -5.70 10.47
N TYR A 355 -1.48 -5.34 11.50
CA TYR A 355 -2.75 -4.66 11.28
C TYR A 355 -3.06 -3.61 12.33
N ILE A 356 -3.80 -2.59 11.91
CA ILE A 356 -4.46 -1.60 12.74
C ILE A 356 -5.96 -1.91 12.70
N PRO A 357 -6.63 -2.11 13.84
CA PRO A 357 -8.08 -2.20 13.88
C PRO A 357 -8.71 -0.92 13.31
N ALA A 358 -9.75 -1.04 12.49
CA ALA A 358 -10.46 0.11 11.93
C ALA A 358 -10.94 1.13 13.00
N SER A 359 -11.19 0.68 14.24
CA SER A 359 -11.56 1.55 15.36
C SER A 359 -10.42 2.41 15.91
N GLN A 360 -9.17 2.11 15.54
CA GLN A 360 -7.95 2.84 15.96
C GLN A 360 -7.37 3.68 14.82
N MET A 361 -7.85 3.51 13.58
CA MET A 361 -7.45 4.36 12.47
C MET A 361 -7.84 5.81 12.75
N PRO A 362 -6.90 6.77 12.68
CA PRO A 362 -7.24 8.18 12.80
C PRO A 362 -8.21 8.60 11.69
N LEU A 363 -9.32 9.21 12.09
CA LEU A 363 -10.34 9.73 11.19
C LEU A 363 -10.59 11.21 11.49
N THR A 364 -10.94 11.96 10.45
CA THR A 364 -11.40 13.35 10.50
C THR A 364 -12.90 13.39 10.19
N ASP A 365 -13.67 14.20 10.92
CA ASP A 365 -15.11 14.30 10.73
C ASP A 365 -15.45 15.09 9.45
N PRO A 366 -16.67 14.95 8.89
CA PRO A 366 -17.13 15.78 7.78
C PRO A 366 -16.98 17.28 8.05
N ASP A 367 -16.60 18.03 7.03
CA ASP A 367 -16.35 19.48 7.03
C ASP A 367 -15.21 19.94 7.97
N GLU A 368 -14.48 19.01 8.58
CA GLU A 368 -13.35 19.34 9.46
C GLU A 368 -12.10 19.68 8.64
N THR A 369 -11.42 20.76 9.03
CA THR A 369 -10.12 21.16 8.52
C THR A 369 -9.01 20.59 9.39
N PHE A 370 -7.99 20.01 8.76
CA PHE A 370 -6.95 19.27 9.47
C PHE A 370 -5.62 19.26 8.70
N HIS A 371 -4.58 18.82 9.39
CA HIS A 371 -3.26 18.51 8.86
C HIS A 371 -2.95 17.03 9.05
N LEU A 372 -2.24 16.46 8.08
CA LEU A 372 -1.59 15.17 8.25
C LEU A 372 -0.21 15.43 8.84
N GLN A 373 0.14 14.69 9.89
CA GLN A 373 1.44 14.81 10.52
C GLN A 373 2.03 13.42 10.79
N VAL A 374 3.30 13.26 10.43
CA VAL A 374 4.12 12.09 10.76
C VAL A 374 5.24 12.56 11.68
N ASN A 375 5.29 11.97 12.86
CA ASN A 375 6.24 12.31 13.92
C ASN A 375 7.12 11.10 14.24
N ALA A 376 8.30 11.37 14.79
CA ALA A 376 9.12 10.35 15.44
C ALA A 376 9.86 10.97 16.63
N GLY A 377 10.29 10.12 17.55
CA GLY A 377 11.23 10.45 18.59
C GLY A 377 12.60 10.86 18.01
N GLY A 378 13.13 11.98 18.50
CA GLY A 378 14.45 12.49 18.14
C GLY A 378 14.52 13.23 16.79
N SER A 379 15.72 13.71 16.44
CA SER A 379 16.00 14.29 15.12
C SER A 379 16.26 13.16 14.11
N ALA A 380 15.20 12.49 13.69
CA ALA A 380 15.27 11.40 12.73
C ALA A 380 14.96 11.89 11.31
N ALA A 381 15.50 11.18 10.32
CA ALA A 381 15.18 11.36 8.92
C ALA A 381 14.57 10.08 8.35
N LEU A 382 13.70 10.23 7.35
CA LEU A 382 13.19 9.16 6.52
C LEU A 382 13.91 9.17 5.18
N LEU A 383 14.11 8.01 4.55
CA LEU A 383 14.61 7.92 3.17
C LEU A 383 13.51 8.29 2.18
N GLY A 384 12.27 7.97 2.52
CA GLY A 384 11.09 8.33 1.75
C GLY A 384 9.87 8.35 2.64
N LEU A 385 8.96 9.26 2.33
CA LEU A 385 7.63 9.33 2.92
C LEU A 385 6.61 9.57 1.81
N ILE A 386 5.55 8.78 1.83
CA ILE A 386 4.33 8.99 1.06
C ILE A 386 3.20 8.93 2.06
N CYS A 387 2.32 9.92 2.06
CA CYS A 387 1.15 9.94 2.91
C CYS A 387 0.00 10.55 2.13
N THR A 388 -1.08 9.80 1.95
CA THR A 388 -2.28 10.23 1.22
C THR A 388 -3.50 10.09 2.10
N TYR A 389 -4.46 10.95 1.83
CA TYR A 389 -5.77 10.96 2.46
C TYR A 389 -6.83 10.98 1.35
N ARG A 390 -7.99 10.37 1.62
CA ARG A 390 -9.10 10.34 0.68
C ARG A 390 -10.38 10.79 1.35
N ASP A 391 -11.00 11.82 0.77
CA ASP A 391 -12.35 12.23 1.17
C ASP A 391 -13.37 11.12 0.88
N ILE A 392 -14.21 10.85 1.87
CA ILE A 392 -15.34 9.93 1.72
C ILE A 392 -16.60 10.77 1.53
N TYR A 393 -16.92 11.05 0.27
CA TYR A 393 -18.20 11.65 -0.11
C TYR A 393 -19.27 10.56 -0.24
N PRO A 394 -20.23 10.39 0.68
CA PRO A 394 -21.49 9.80 0.30
C PRO A 394 -22.26 10.89 -0.47
N ILE A 395 -22.52 10.70 -1.76
CA ILE A 395 -23.35 11.68 -2.48
C ILE A 395 -24.78 11.71 -1.94
#